data_AF-A0AAE1WXW5-F1
#
_entry.id   AF-A0AAE1WXW5-F1
#
_cell.length_a   1.000
_cell.length_b   1.000
_cell.length_c   1.000
_cell.angle_alpha   90.00
_cell.angle_beta   90.00
_cell.angle_gamma   90.00
#
_symmetry.space_group_name_H-M   'P 1'
#
loop_
_entity.id
_entity.type
_entity.pdbx_description
1 polymer ?
#
loop_
_entity_poly.entity_id
_entity_poly.type
_entity_poly.pdbx_seq_one_letter_code
_entity_poly.pdbx_strand_id
1 'polypeptide(L)'
;MATDIGTLEKRYFDACKGKESYQIRQSWQHYSRSFYSFNWCKAKIKKGRHEISTLMVSMDDLKDVDLYPLLDLLKEIDSSEIDAVDIVNRSSCVLSGEHVSAVLRAVNKKLRVVDICDISFGKDFLLISLNEA
;
A
#
# COMPACT_ATOMS: atom_id res chain seq x y z
N MET A 1 -5.98 -20.13 -9.22
CA MET A 1 -6.46 -19.04 -10.11
C MET A 1 -6.01 -17.74 -9.48
N ALA A 2 -5.42 -16.82 -10.25
CA ALA A 2 -4.98 -15.54 -9.69
C ALA A 2 -6.21 -14.71 -9.28
N THR A 3 -6.13 -14.01 -8.14
CA THR A 3 -7.19 -13.10 -7.73
C THR A 3 -7.27 -11.93 -8.70
N ASP A 4 -8.46 -11.65 -9.23
CA ASP A 4 -8.65 -10.51 -10.13
C ASP A 4 -8.54 -9.17 -9.40
N ILE A 5 -8.13 -8.14 -10.15
CA ILE A 5 -7.93 -6.80 -9.61
C ILE A 5 -9.22 -6.27 -8.97
N GLY A 6 -10.39 -6.44 -9.59
CA GLY A 6 -11.67 -5.97 -9.02
C GLY A 6 -12.05 -6.62 -7.68
N THR A 7 -11.80 -7.92 -7.51
CA THR A 7 -12.05 -8.63 -6.25
C THR A 7 -11.13 -8.13 -5.12
N LEU A 8 -9.86 -7.85 -5.42
CA LEU A 8 -8.95 -7.22 -4.46
C LEU A 8 -9.42 -5.82 -4.04
N GLU A 9 -9.89 -5.00 -4.99
CA GLU A 9 -10.42 -3.66 -4.71
C GLU A 9 -11.54 -3.72 -3.68
N LYS A 10 -12.50 -4.61 -3.94
CA LYS A 10 -13.70 -4.74 -3.13
C LYS A 10 -13.34 -5.20 -1.72
N ARG A 11 -12.45 -6.19 -1.60
CA ARG A 11 -11.96 -6.68 -0.31
C ARG A 11 -11.26 -5.59 0.50
N TYR A 12 -10.41 -4.80 -0.14
CA TYR A 12 -9.77 -3.66 0.53
C TYR A 12 -10.80 -2.68 1.10
N PHE A 13 -11.75 -2.23 0.26
CA PHE A 13 -12.75 -1.27 0.72
C PHE A 13 -13.72 -1.84 1.75
N ASP A 14 -14.05 -3.13 1.69
CA ASP A 14 -14.88 -3.78 2.68
C ASP A 14 -14.16 -3.94 4.03
N ALA A 15 -12.85 -4.25 4.02
CA ALA A 15 -12.01 -4.27 5.23
C ALA A 15 -11.89 -2.88 5.89
N CYS A 16 -11.83 -1.81 5.08
CA CYS A 16 -11.82 -0.43 5.57
C CYS A 16 -13.17 0.02 6.18
N LYS A 17 -14.31 -0.53 5.72
CA LYS A 17 -15.65 -0.28 6.28
C LYS A 17 -15.87 -0.97 7.62
N GLY A 18 -15.38 -2.21 7.78
CA GLY A 18 -15.56 -2.99 9.01
C GLY A 18 -14.92 -2.39 10.28
N LYS A 19 -14.05 -1.39 10.11
CA LYS A 19 -13.32 -0.71 11.19
C LYS A 19 -13.76 0.74 11.42
N GLU A 20 -14.98 1.10 11.03
CA GLU A 20 -15.54 2.44 11.21
C GLU A 20 -15.88 2.73 12.68
N SER A 21 -14.85 2.93 13.51
CA SER A 21 -14.98 3.65 14.77
C SER A 21 -15.06 5.16 14.46
N TYR A 22 -16.28 5.65 14.55
CA TYR A 22 -16.77 6.98 14.21
C TYR A 22 -16.12 8.06 15.06
N GLN A 23 -15.27 8.94 14.48
CA GLN A 23 -15.25 10.41 14.71
C GLN A 23 -14.04 11.18 14.15
N ILE A 24 -12.92 10.55 13.74
CA ILE A 24 -11.70 11.31 13.34
C ILE A 24 -11.30 11.13 11.86
N ARG A 25 -12.25 10.80 10.96
CA ARG A 25 -11.92 10.17 9.65
C ARG A 25 -12.35 10.90 8.37
N GLN A 26 -12.95 12.09 8.39
CA GLN A 26 -13.55 12.64 7.16
C GLN A 26 -12.56 13.19 6.11
N SER A 27 -11.51 13.91 6.51
CA SER A 27 -10.55 14.45 5.52
C SER A 27 -9.67 13.36 4.90
N TRP A 28 -9.25 12.38 5.70
CA TRP A 28 -8.36 11.32 5.27
C TRP A 28 -9.06 10.25 4.43
N GLN A 29 -10.29 9.87 4.80
CA GLN A 29 -11.07 8.92 4.01
C GLN A 29 -11.31 9.42 2.59
N HIS A 30 -11.42 10.73 2.36
CA HIS A 30 -11.61 11.26 1.02
C HIS A 30 -10.34 11.16 0.17
N TYR A 31 -9.18 11.56 0.72
CA TYR A 31 -7.92 11.53 -0.02
C TYR A 31 -7.44 10.11 -0.32
N SER A 32 -7.40 9.24 0.70
CA SER A 32 -6.94 7.86 0.53
C SER A 32 -7.87 7.06 -0.37
N ARG A 33 -9.20 7.21 -0.22
CA ARG A 33 -10.16 6.51 -1.09
C ARG A 33 -10.05 6.94 -2.54
N SER A 34 -9.90 8.24 -2.81
CA SER A 34 -9.68 8.74 -4.17
C SER A 34 -8.34 8.27 -4.74
N PHE A 35 -7.27 8.29 -3.94
CA PHE A 35 -5.94 7.81 -4.36
C PHE A 35 -5.96 6.32 -4.69
N TYR A 36 -6.44 5.47 -3.78
CA TYR A 36 -6.48 4.02 -3.99
C TYR A 36 -7.44 3.64 -5.12
N SER A 37 -8.62 4.26 -5.21
CA SER A 37 -9.54 4.01 -6.34
C SER A 37 -8.94 4.43 -7.69
N PHE A 38 -8.25 5.57 -7.76
CA PHE A 38 -7.55 5.99 -8.97
C PHE A 38 -6.45 5.00 -9.37
N ASN A 39 -5.62 4.57 -8.42
CA ASN A 39 -4.57 3.59 -8.68
C ASN A 39 -5.13 2.24 -9.11
N TRP A 40 -6.26 1.84 -8.54
CA TRP A 40 -6.95 0.61 -8.93
C TRP A 40 -7.49 0.67 -10.35
N CYS A 41 -8.14 1.78 -10.72
CA CYS A 41 -8.55 2.04 -12.10
C CYS A 41 -7.36 2.01 -13.06
N LYS A 42 -6.23 2.63 -12.68
CA LYS A 42 -5.00 2.63 -13.48
C LYS A 42 -4.45 1.21 -13.66
N ALA A 43 -4.44 0.40 -12.61
CA ALA A 43 -4.00 -1.00 -12.64
C ALA A 43 -4.89 -1.85 -13.58
N LYS A 44 -6.21 -1.67 -13.53
CA LYS A 44 -7.16 -2.35 -14.45
C LYS A 44 -6.93 -1.95 -15.91
N ILE A 45 -6.77 -0.66 -16.19
CA ILE A 45 -6.52 -0.16 -17.55
C ILE A 45 -5.22 -0.75 -18.11
N LYS A 46 -4.15 -0.72 -17.31
CA LYS A 46 -2.86 -1.31 -17.71
C LYS A 46 -2.97 -2.80 -17.98
N LYS A 47 -3.70 -3.53 -17.12
CA LYS A 47 -3.95 -4.96 -17.32
C LYS A 47 -4.67 -5.23 -18.63
N GLY A 48 -5.73 -4.47 -18.94
CA GLY A 48 -6.47 -4.58 -20.20
C GLY A 48 -5.65 -4.22 -21.45
N ARG A 49 -4.57 -3.44 -21.29
CA ARG A 49 -3.59 -3.12 -22.35
C ARG A 49 -2.42 -4.10 -22.41
N HIS A 50 -2.42 -5.16 -21.60
CA HIS A 50 -1.28 -6.07 -21.45
C HIS A 50 0.03 -5.37 -21.04
N GLU A 51 -0.08 -4.23 -20.35
CA GLU A 51 1.04 -3.52 -19.73
C GLU A 51 1.22 -3.99 -18.27
N ILE A 52 2.38 -3.71 -17.68
CA ILE A 52 2.69 -4.02 -16.27
C ILE A 52 1.68 -3.31 -15.37
N SER A 53 0.76 -4.06 -14.77
CA SER A 53 -0.23 -3.58 -13.82
C SER A 53 0.45 -3.32 -12.48
N THR A 54 0.57 -2.04 -12.14
CA THR A 54 1.22 -1.61 -10.90
C THR A 54 0.20 -1.06 -9.94
N LEU A 55 0.22 -1.53 -8.69
CA LEU A 55 -0.45 -0.87 -7.59
C LEU A 55 0.50 0.11 -6.90
N MET A 56 0.07 1.36 -6.77
CA MET A 56 0.77 2.35 -5.95
C MET A 56 0.15 2.38 -4.55
N VAL A 57 0.99 2.25 -3.53
CA VAL A 57 0.65 2.36 -2.12
C VAL A 57 1.27 3.65 -1.59
N SER A 58 0.46 4.55 -1.05
CA SER A 58 0.94 5.76 -0.40
C SER A 58 0.99 5.55 1.11
N MET A 59 2.15 5.86 1.69
CA MET A 59 2.41 5.85 3.13
C MET A 59 2.10 7.20 3.78
N ASP A 60 1.73 8.21 2.99
CA ASP A 60 1.41 9.55 3.46
C ASP A 60 0.30 9.47 4.52
N ASP A 61 0.58 9.94 5.74
CA ASP A 61 -0.40 10.00 6.84
C ASP A 61 -1.05 8.64 7.22
N LEU A 62 -0.41 7.51 6.89
CA LEU A 62 -0.91 6.17 7.24
C LEU A 62 -0.88 5.94 8.77
N LYS A 63 -2.06 5.71 9.37
CA LYS A 63 -2.20 5.41 10.80
C LYS A 63 -2.30 3.90 11.04
N ASP A 64 -1.96 3.46 12.26
CA ASP A 64 -1.96 2.04 12.68
C ASP A 64 -3.27 1.32 12.36
N VAL A 65 -4.40 2.02 12.51
CA VAL A 65 -5.74 1.49 12.24
C VAL A 65 -5.97 1.14 10.75
N ASP A 66 -5.31 1.87 9.85
CA ASP A 66 -5.40 1.73 8.40
C ASP A 66 -4.29 0.83 7.84
N LEU A 67 -3.23 0.59 8.63
CA LEU A 67 -2.14 -0.32 8.27
C LEU A 67 -2.62 -1.76 8.14
N TYR A 68 -3.45 -2.26 9.06
CA TYR A 68 -3.88 -3.66 9.04
C TYR A 68 -4.65 -4.07 7.76
N PRO A 69 -5.69 -3.34 7.30
CA PRO A 69 -6.34 -3.63 6.02
C PRO A 69 -5.39 -3.61 4.83
N LEU A 70 -4.41 -2.69 4.85
CA LEU A 70 -3.40 -2.59 3.82
C LEU A 70 -2.46 -3.81 3.85
N LEU A 71 -1.97 -4.24 5.02
CA LEU A 71 -1.12 -5.42 5.14
C LEU A 71 -1.81 -6.70 4.66
N ASP A 72 -3.07 -6.90 5.01
CA ASP A 72 -3.83 -8.07 4.55
C ASP A 72 -4.05 -8.04 3.03
N LEU A 73 -4.31 -6.87 2.45
CA LEU A 73 -4.34 -6.71 1.00
C LEU A 73 -3.00 -7.08 0.37
N LEU A 74 -1.89 -6.55 0.89
CA LEU A 74 -0.54 -6.74 0.33
C LEU A 74 -0.12 -8.21 0.31
N LYS A 75 -0.47 -8.98 1.35
CA LYS A 75 -0.24 -10.44 1.37
C LYS A 75 -0.95 -11.17 0.23
N GLU A 76 -2.15 -10.72 -0.15
CA GLU A 76 -2.91 -11.33 -1.24
C GLU A 76 -2.40 -10.91 -2.61
N ILE A 77 -1.77 -9.74 -2.72
CA ILE A 77 -1.26 -9.22 -4.00
C ILE A 77 -0.29 -10.18 -4.66
N ASP A 78 0.56 -10.88 -3.91
CA ASP A 78 1.50 -11.87 -4.45
C ASP A 78 0.80 -12.98 -5.25
N SER A 79 -0.44 -13.31 -4.90
CA SER A 79 -1.30 -14.30 -5.59
C SER A 79 -2.27 -13.71 -6.61
N SER A 80 -2.21 -12.39 -6.86
CA SER A 80 -3.13 -11.66 -7.72
C SER A 80 -2.62 -11.44 -9.15
N GLU A 81 -3.47 -10.84 -9.98
CA GLU A 81 -3.13 -10.40 -11.33
C GLU A 81 -2.24 -9.15 -11.41
N ILE A 82 -2.01 -8.46 -10.29
CA ILE A 82 -1.14 -7.28 -10.22
C ILE A 82 0.30 -7.75 -10.44
N ASP A 83 1.05 -7.04 -11.28
CA ASP A 83 2.41 -7.43 -11.66
C ASP A 83 3.45 -6.82 -10.72
N ALA A 84 3.19 -5.62 -10.18
CA ALA A 84 4.12 -4.89 -9.33
C ALA A 84 3.41 -4.00 -8.30
N VAL A 85 4.10 -3.71 -7.20
CA VAL A 85 3.71 -2.77 -6.15
C VAL A 85 4.80 -1.71 -6.00
N ASP A 86 4.39 -0.45 -6.07
CA ASP A 86 5.24 0.70 -5.80
C ASP A 86 4.78 1.34 -4.48
N ILE A 87 5.70 1.52 -3.53
CA ILE A 87 5.43 2.20 -2.25
C ILE A 87 5.99 3.61 -2.34
N VAL A 88 5.17 4.61 -2.01
CA VAL A 88 5.57 6.01 -2.03
C VAL A 88 5.24 6.74 -0.75
N ASN A 89 6.07 7.72 -0.38
CA ASN A 89 5.75 8.75 0.60
C ASN A 89 6.15 10.10 0.03
N ARG A 90 5.21 11.04 -0.07
CA ARG A 90 5.43 12.39 -0.61
C ARG A 90 5.45 13.48 0.46
N SER A 91 4.92 13.18 1.63
CA SER A 91 4.85 14.02 2.79
C SER A 91 6.15 13.89 3.58
N SER A 92 6.65 15.02 4.07
CA SER A 92 7.81 15.05 4.94
C SER A 92 7.48 14.60 6.38
N CYS A 93 6.38 13.87 6.56
CA CYS A 93 5.93 13.39 7.85
C CYS A 93 6.85 12.28 8.34
N VAL A 94 7.08 12.24 9.65
CA VAL A 94 7.86 11.17 10.31
C VAL A 94 7.08 9.88 10.17
N LEU A 95 7.57 8.97 9.34
CA LEU A 95 7.05 7.61 9.22
C LEU A 95 7.62 6.74 10.34
N SER A 96 6.77 5.88 10.88
CA SER A 96 7.23 4.81 11.77
C SER A 96 7.98 3.76 10.97
N GLY A 97 9.25 3.53 11.30
CA GLY A 97 10.07 2.48 10.68
C GLY A 97 9.43 1.10 10.79
N GLU A 98 8.68 0.83 11.87
CA GLU A 98 7.92 -0.41 12.05
C GLU A 98 6.81 -0.56 11.02
N HIS A 99 6.08 0.52 10.70
CA HIS A 99 5.01 0.47 9.69
C HIS A 99 5.58 0.25 8.29
N VAL A 100 6.66 0.96 7.95
CA VAL A 100 7.32 0.77 6.66
C VAL A 100 7.84 -0.66 6.54
N SER A 101 8.49 -1.18 7.57
CA SER A 101 9.01 -2.56 7.59
C SER A 101 7.89 -3.58 7.47
N ALA A 102 6.75 -3.37 8.13
CA ALA A 102 5.59 -4.24 8.01
C ALA A 102 5.03 -4.26 6.58
N VAL A 103 4.89 -3.09 5.95
CA VAL A 103 4.39 -2.96 4.56
C VAL A 103 5.37 -3.62 3.58
N LEU A 104 6.67 -3.34 3.70
CA LEU A 104 7.70 -3.95 2.87
C LEU A 104 7.72 -5.47 3.02
N ARG A 105 7.59 -5.99 4.24
CA ARG A 105 7.54 -7.43 4.50
C ARG A 105 6.27 -8.08 3.94
N ALA A 106 5.13 -7.38 4.00
CA ALA A 106 3.88 -7.86 3.45
C ALA A 106 3.91 -7.91 1.91
N VAL A 107 4.61 -6.98 1.27
CA VAL A 107 4.89 -7.00 -0.17
C VAL A 107 6.18 -7.77 -0.41
N ASN A 108 6.10 -9.08 -0.50
CA ASN A 108 7.30 -9.90 -0.64
C ASN A 108 7.81 -9.90 -2.10
N LYS A 109 7.06 -10.49 -3.03
CA LYS A 109 7.61 -10.83 -4.36
C LYS A 109 7.37 -9.78 -5.43
N LYS A 110 6.37 -8.93 -5.23
CA LYS A 110 5.92 -7.96 -6.24
C LYS A 110 6.38 -6.53 -5.96
N LEU A 111 7.22 -6.32 -4.95
CA LEU A 111 7.77 -5.01 -4.66
C LEU A 111 8.70 -4.58 -5.80
N ARG A 112 8.45 -3.41 -6.39
CA ARG A 112 9.25 -2.88 -7.50
C ARG A 112 9.96 -1.58 -7.15
N VAL A 113 9.22 -0.60 -6.63
CA VAL A 113 9.78 0.72 -6.27
C VAL A 113 9.42 1.05 -4.84
N VAL A 114 10.37 1.61 -4.11
CA VAL A 114 10.17 2.22 -2.79
C VAL A 114 10.74 3.63 -2.86
N ASP A 115 9.85 4.62 -2.91
CA ASP A 115 10.19 6.05 -3.01
C ASP A 115 9.68 6.78 -1.77
N ILE A 116 10.51 6.83 -0.72
CA ILE A 116 10.15 7.39 0.57
C ILE A 116 10.90 8.71 0.77
N CYS A 117 10.18 9.83 0.72
CA CYS A 117 10.69 11.13 1.19
C CYS A 117 10.40 11.24 2.69
N ASP A 118 11.39 11.01 3.55
CA ASP A 118 11.27 11.26 4.99
C ASP A 118 12.51 12.01 5.48
N ILE A 119 12.30 13.06 6.29
CA ILE A 119 13.39 13.87 6.87
C ILE A 119 14.09 13.10 8.01
N SER A 120 13.42 12.11 8.59
CA SER A 120 13.86 11.32 9.74
C SER A 120 14.50 9.98 9.39
N PHE A 121 14.27 9.44 8.18
CA PHE A 121 15.02 8.28 7.68
C PHE A 121 16.43 8.71 7.25
N GLY A 122 17.30 8.90 8.25
CA GLY A 122 18.75 8.93 8.06
C GLY A 122 19.26 7.57 7.55
N LYS A 123 20.53 7.54 7.13
CA LYS A 123 21.25 6.40 6.51
C LYS A 123 21.08 5.03 7.22
N ASP A 124 20.62 5.02 8.47
CA ASP A 124 20.49 3.84 9.31
C ASP A 124 19.24 2.98 9.03
N PHE A 125 18.22 3.49 8.31
CA PHE A 125 17.01 2.71 8.00
C PHE A 125 17.28 1.51 7.08
N LEU A 126 18.23 1.65 6.14
CA LEU A 126 18.58 0.59 5.20
C LEU A 126 19.39 -0.55 5.84
N LEU A 127 19.89 -0.37 7.06
CA LEU A 127 20.71 -1.38 7.75
C LEU A 127 19.87 -2.46 8.45
N ILE A 128 18.63 -2.16 8.83
CA ILE A 128 17.79 -3.09 9.59
C ILE A 128 17.08 -4.10 8.67
N SER A 129 16.78 -3.74 7.42
CA SER A 129 16.06 -4.63 6.49
C SER A 129 16.91 -5.69 5.80
N LEU A 130 18.23 -5.71 6.02
CA LEU A 130 19.15 -6.66 5.36
C LEU A 130 19.84 -7.65 6.32
N ASN A 131 19.62 -7.54 7.64
CA ASN A 131 20.35 -8.34 8.63
C ASN A 131 19.54 -9.46 9.28
N GLU A 132 18.30 -9.70 8.84
CA GLU A 132 17.48 -10.86 9.22
C GLU A 132 17.02 -11.65 7.98
N ALA A 133 17.98 -12.06 7.15
CA ALA A 133 17.80 -13.04 6.07
C ALA A 133 18.67 -14.27 6.32
#